data_AF-A0AAE3GR05-F1
#
_entry.id   AF-A0AAE3GR05-F1
#
_cell.length_a   1.000
_cell.length_b   1.000
_cell.length_c   1.000
_cell.angle_alpha   90.00
_cell.angle_beta   90.00
_cell.angle_gamma   90.00
#
_symmetry.space_group_name_H-M   'P 1'
#
loop_
_entity.id
_entity.type
_entity.pdbx_description
1 polymer ?
#
loop_
_entity_poly.entity_id
_entity_poly.type
_entity_poly.pdbx_seq_one_letter_code
_entity_poly.pdbx_strand_id
1 'polypeptide(L)'
;MPQETAITKTITKLSDLRLKFNLYRSNEPLFFTEWLTDLPELTESEKAGLQRLKNRYLSYMEEDEISEGTVNIIIVHPLLDLMGLCDLPLRIRGENFLKVEIISQDRDEVLQGRIDALVVQEQFWVVVIESKEYGFSVARAVPQTLAYMMGNPHPENQTFGMITNGEEYIFIKLNRGEINQYGLSDLFSLSNSRNNGLNEAMQVLKRLTKWN
;
A
#
# COMPACT_ATOMS: atom_id res chain seq x y z
N MET A 1 -9.02 12.89 -17.78
CA MET A 1 -9.85 12.39 -16.66
C MET A 1 -10.74 11.17 -16.97
N PRO A 2 -11.26 10.91 -18.19
CA PRO A 2 -11.85 9.59 -18.50
C PRO A 2 -10.79 8.53 -18.91
N GLN A 3 -9.61 8.98 -19.33
CA GLN A 3 -8.55 8.13 -19.89
C GLN A 3 -7.80 7.33 -18.80
N GLU A 4 -7.54 7.90 -17.62
CA GLU A 4 -6.80 7.24 -16.54
C GLU A 4 -7.55 6.02 -15.99
N THR A 5 -8.85 6.14 -15.73
CA THR A 5 -9.71 5.04 -15.26
C THR A 5 -9.83 3.91 -16.30
N ALA A 6 -9.71 4.22 -17.59
CA ALA A 6 -9.70 3.21 -18.66
C ALA A 6 -8.35 2.48 -18.75
N ILE A 7 -7.24 3.15 -18.43
CA ILE A 7 -5.90 2.57 -18.50
C ILE A 7 -5.68 1.55 -17.36
N THR A 8 -6.11 1.85 -16.14
CA THR A 8 -5.99 0.94 -14.98
C THR A 8 -6.81 -0.33 -15.14
N LYS A 9 -8.01 -0.26 -15.76
CA LYS A 9 -8.85 -1.45 -16.03
C LYS A 9 -8.19 -2.53 -16.88
N THR A 10 -7.17 -2.19 -17.66
CA THR A 10 -6.47 -3.15 -18.53
C THR A 10 -5.15 -3.65 -17.92
N ILE A 11 -4.63 -3.00 -16.88
CA ILE A 11 -3.38 -3.44 -16.23
C ILE A 11 -3.74 -4.46 -15.15
N THR A 12 -3.46 -5.73 -15.38
CA THR A 12 -3.65 -6.77 -14.35
C THR A 12 -2.37 -7.52 -14.07
N LYS A 13 -1.36 -7.37 -14.93
CA LYS A 13 -0.07 -8.06 -14.83
C LYS A 13 1.08 -7.07 -14.88
N LEU A 14 2.20 -7.43 -14.23
CA LEU A 14 3.45 -6.65 -14.31
C LEU A 14 3.98 -6.56 -15.75
N SER A 15 3.65 -7.51 -16.63
CA SER A 15 3.98 -7.45 -18.05
C SER A 15 3.33 -6.26 -18.75
N ASP A 16 2.13 -5.89 -18.34
CA ASP A 16 1.36 -4.82 -18.97
C ASP A 16 2.01 -3.46 -18.67
N LEU A 17 2.65 -3.33 -17.50
CA LEU A 17 3.42 -2.14 -17.12
C LEU A 17 4.63 -1.93 -18.01
N ARG A 18 5.35 -3.00 -18.36
CA ARG A 18 6.49 -2.91 -19.30
C ARG A 18 6.04 -2.40 -20.65
N LEU A 19 4.96 -2.97 -21.18
CA LEU A 19 4.44 -2.65 -22.51
C LEU A 19 3.86 -1.23 -22.59
N LYS A 20 3.11 -0.79 -21.56
CA LYS A 20 2.43 0.51 -21.59
C LYS A 20 3.27 1.67 -21.08
N PHE A 21 4.12 1.44 -20.10
CA PHE A 21 4.80 2.50 -19.36
C PHE A 21 6.33 2.41 -19.41
N ASN A 22 6.91 1.45 -20.15
CA ASN A 22 8.35 1.21 -20.14
C ASN A 22 8.90 1.03 -18.70
N LEU A 23 8.10 0.41 -17.83
CA LEU A 23 8.35 0.29 -16.39
C LEU A 23 8.84 -1.11 -16.03
N TYR A 24 10.02 -1.19 -15.42
CA TYR A 24 10.71 -2.43 -15.08
C TYR A 24 10.97 -2.55 -13.58
N ARG A 25 11.00 -3.78 -13.06
CA ARG A 25 11.50 -4.02 -11.70
C ARG A 25 13.01 -3.77 -11.70
N SER A 26 13.48 -2.99 -10.73
CA SER A 26 14.92 -2.85 -10.52
C SER A 26 15.51 -4.15 -9.97
N ASN A 27 16.64 -4.56 -10.53
CA ASN A 27 17.45 -5.68 -10.04
C ASN A 27 18.60 -5.20 -9.15
N GLU A 28 18.74 -3.88 -8.96
CA GLU A 28 19.80 -3.33 -8.11
C GLU A 28 19.44 -3.54 -6.64
N PRO A 29 20.28 -4.25 -5.85
CA PRO A 29 19.98 -4.53 -4.44
C PRO A 29 19.83 -3.26 -3.59
N LEU A 30 20.46 -2.17 -4.01
CA LEU A 30 20.45 -0.88 -3.32
C LEU A 30 19.42 0.09 -3.91
N PHE A 31 18.51 -0.37 -4.77
CA PHE A 31 17.50 0.50 -5.38
C PHE A 31 16.54 1.09 -4.33
N PHE A 32 16.10 0.29 -3.37
CA PHE A 32 15.11 0.67 -2.37
C PHE A 32 15.65 0.43 -0.96
N THR A 33 16.63 1.24 -0.55
CA THR A 33 17.29 1.13 0.77
C THR A 33 16.50 1.82 1.88
N GLU A 34 15.53 2.65 1.54
CA GLU A 34 14.76 3.45 2.49
C GLU A 34 13.92 2.60 3.46
N TRP A 35 13.54 1.38 3.08
CA TRP A 35 12.86 0.44 4.00
C TRP A 35 13.83 -0.46 4.78
N LEU A 36 15.13 -0.41 4.47
CA LEU A 36 16.16 -1.26 5.07
C LEU A 36 17.03 -0.54 6.10
N THR A 37 17.30 0.75 5.88
CA THR A 37 18.36 1.50 6.58
C THR A 37 17.81 2.77 7.23
N ASP A 38 18.40 3.15 8.37
CA ASP A 38 18.05 4.35 9.15
C ASP A 38 16.56 4.48 9.46
N LEU A 39 15.94 3.35 9.81
CA LEU A 39 14.54 3.30 10.22
C LEU A 39 14.36 4.04 11.56
N PRO A 40 13.49 5.07 11.62
CA PRO A 40 13.24 5.81 12.85
C PRO A 40 12.75 4.90 13.98
N GLU A 41 13.14 5.19 15.22
CA GLU A 41 12.55 4.51 16.37
C GLU A 41 11.10 4.92 16.57
N LEU A 42 10.29 3.97 17.02
CA LEU A 42 8.93 4.25 17.47
C LEU A 42 8.96 4.69 18.93
N THR A 43 8.21 5.73 19.26
CA THR A 43 7.95 6.15 20.63
C THR A 43 7.15 5.09 21.38
N GLU A 44 7.21 5.11 22.70
CA GLU A 44 6.42 4.17 23.52
C GLU A 44 4.91 4.34 23.31
N SER A 45 4.45 5.57 23.04
CA SER A 45 3.04 5.83 22.71
C SER A 45 2.63 5.20 21.38
N GLU A 46 3.46 5.33 20.34
CA GLU A 46 3.23 4.68 19.04
C GLU A 46 3.21 3.15 19.19
N LYS A 47 4.21 2.57 19.87
CA LYS A 47 4.26 1.11 20.12
C LYS A 47 3.01 0.62 20.86
N ALA A 48 2.57 1.35 21.89
CA ALA A 48 1.35 1.00 22.61
C ALA A 48 0.09 1.12 21.73
N GLY A 49 0.04 2.12 20.86
CA GLY A 49 -1.00 2.29 19.85
C GLY A 49 -1.07 1.11 18.88
N LEU A 50 0.06 0.75 18.28
CA LEU A 50 0.19 -0.38 17.36
C LEU A 50 -0.15 -1.72 18.03
N GLN A 51 0.32 -1.93 19.26
CA GLN A 51 -0.01 -3.15 20.02
C GLN A 51 -1.50 -3.26 20.29
N ARG A 52 -2.18 -2.15 20.60
CA ARG A 52 -3.63 -2.11 20.78
C ARG A 52 -4.37 -2.47 19.49
N LEU A 53 -3.93 -1.93 18.34
CA LEU A 53 -4.52 -2.27 17.04
C LEU A 53 -4.31 -3.74 16.70
N LYS A 54 -3.10 -4.27 16.90
CA LYS A 54 -2.79 -5.69 16.71
C LYS A 54 -3.67 -6.58 17.57
N ASN A 55 -3.77 -6.32 18.87
CA ASN A 55 -4.58 -7.12 19.77
C ASN A 55 -6.06 -7.08 19.37
N ARG A 56 -6.57 -5.91 18.97
CA ARG A 56 -7.93 -5.77 18.47
C ARG A 56 -8.15 -6.61 17.22
N TYR A 57 -7.25 -6.55 16.24
CA TYR A 57 -7.32 -7.39 15.04
C TYR A 57 -7.43 -8.87 15.42
N LEU A 58 -6.51 -9.35 16.26
CA LEU A 58 -6.45 -10.75 16.66
C LEU A 58 -7.72 -11.20 17.38
N SER A 59 -8.29 -10.39 18.28
CA SER A 59 -9.54 -10.73 18.96
C SER A 59 -10.74 -10.84 18.00
N TYR A 60 -10.84 -9.96 17.00
CA TYR A 60 -11.91 -10.08 15.98
C TYR A 60 -11.66 -11.28 15.06
N MET A 61 -10.40 -11.62 14.80
CA MET A 61 -10.02 -12.79 14.00
C MET A 61 -10.41 -14.09 14.70
N GLU A 62 -10.19 -14.15 16.02
CA GLU A 62 -10.53 -15.32 16.84
C GLU A 62 -12.03 -15.64 16.83
N GLU A 63 -12.88 -14.63 16.73
CA GLU A 63 -14.35 -14.76 16.70
C GLU A 63 -14.94 -14.80 15.26
N ASP A 64 -14.10 -14.83 14.22
CA ASP A 64 -14.50 -14.80 12.80
C ASP A 64 -15.35 -13.57 12.41
N GLU A 65 -15.14 -12.44 13.11
CA GLU A 65 -15.88 -11.18 12.91
C GLU A 65 -15.15 -10.19 11.96
N ILE A 66 -14.14 -10.67 11.23
CA ILE A 66 -13.33 -9.86 10.31
C ILE A 66 -14.01 -9.75 8.94
N SER A 67 -14.94 -8.81 8.84
CA SER A 67 -15.42 -8.31 7.54
C SER A 67 -14.54 -7.16 7.04
N GLU A 68 -14.59 -6.86 5.74
CA GLU A 68 -13.96 -5.69 5.11
C GLU A 68 -14.27 -4.38 5.87
N GLY A 69 -15.56 -4.15 6.13
CA GLY A 69 -16.01 -2.97 6.88
C GLY A 69 -15.48 -2.95 8.31
N THR A 70 -15.36 -4.12 8.95
CA THR A 70 -14.75 -4.25 10.27
C THR A 70 -13.29 -3.83 10.21
N VAL A 71 -12.48 -4.42 9.31
CA VAL A 71 -11.04 -4.12 9.16
C VAL A 71 -10.79 -2.63 8.95
N ASN A 72 -11.60 -2.00 8.10
CA ASN A 72 -11.51 -0.56 7.85
C ASN A 72 -11.69 0.26 9.14
N ILE A 73 -12.72 -0.07 9.92
CA ILE A 73 -13.04 0.64 11.17
C ILE A 73 -12.00 0.36 12.26
N ILE A 74 -11.57 -0.89 12.41
CA ILE A 74 -10.80 -1.30 13.58
C ILE A 74 -9.28 -1.21 13.37
N ILE A 75 -8.81 -1.24 12.12
CA ILE A 75 -7.40 -1.22 11.74
C ILE A 75 -7.07 -0.07 10.80
N VAL A 76 -7.61 -0.04 9.59
CA VAL A 76 -7.12 0.89 8.55
C VAL A 76 -7.29 2.35 8.99
N HIS A 77 -8.50 2.80 9.33
CA HIS A 77 -8.71 4.19 9.73
C HIS A 77 -7.91 4.56 11.00
N PRO A 78 -7.94 3.76 12.09
CA PRO A 78 -7.11 4.04 13.27
C PRO A 78 -5.62 4.05 12.99
N LEU A 79 -5.15 3.25 12.02
CA LEU A 79 -3.75 3.20 11.64
C LEU A 79 -3.36 4.47 10.88
N LEU A 80 -4.18 4.91 9.90
CA LEU A 80 -3.97 6.16 9.17
C LEU A 80 -3.92 7.37 10.13
N ASP A 81 -4.81 7.39 11.12
CA ASP A 81 -4.85 8.40 12.18
C ASP A 81 -3.60 8.35 13.07
N LEU A 82 -3.23 7.16 13.57
CA LEU A 82 -2.01 6.95 14.37
C LEU A 82 -0.74 7.35 13.61
N MET A 83 -0.78 7.24 12.28
CA MET A 83 0.30 7.62 11.37
C MET A 83 0.32 9.13 11.04
N GLY A 84 -0.65 9.90 11.52
CA GLY A 84 -0.80 11.32 11.21
C GLY A 84 -1.06 11.59 9.72
N LEU A 85 -1.54 10.59 8.98
CA LEU A 85 -1.89 10.71 7.56
C LEU A 85 -3.24 11.41 7.37
N CYS A 86 -3.96 11.71 8.45
CA CYS A 86 -5.21 12.46 8.43
C CYS A 86 -4.99 13.96 8.59
N ASP A 87 -3.79 14.39 9.03
CA ASP A 87 -3.48 15.75 9.44
C ASP A 87 -2.58 16.49 8.44
N LEU A 88 -2.63 17.83 8.44
CA LEU A 88 -1.72 18.61 7.59
C LEU A 88 -0.24 18.37 7.99
N PRO A 89 0.69 18.30 7.01
CA PRO A 89 0.51 18.50 5.57
C PRO A 89 0.04 17.25 4.81
N LEU A 90 0.07 16.09 5.46
CA LEU A 90 -0.30 14.79 4.92
C LEU A 90 -1.83 14.65 4.97
N ARG A 91 -2.58 15.44 4.20
CA ARG A 91 -4.04 15.33 4.20
C ARG A 91 -4.48 14.28 3.20
N ILE A 92 -5.10 13.22 3.68
CA ILE A 92 -5.89 12.28 2.89
C ILE A 92 -6.80 13.04 1.91
N ARG A 93 -6.63 12.77 0.62
CA ARG A 93 -7.59 13.16 -0.41
C ARG A 93 -8.29 11.90 -0.88
N GLY A 94 -9.61 11.88 -0.72
CA GLY A 94 -10.44 10.91 -1.42
C GLY A 94 -10.44 11.26 -2.91
N GLU A 95 -9.42 10.79 -3.64
CA GLU A 95 -9.45 10.82 -5.09
C GLU A 95 -10.09 9.54 -5.63
N ASN A 96 -10.62 9.63 -6.85
CA ASN A 96 -11.47 8.66 -7.53
C ASN A 96 -11.19 7.19 -7.17
N PHE A 97 -12.17 6.54 -6.54
CA PHE A 97 -12.23 5.08 -6.32
C PHE A 97 -11.66 4.32 -7.53
N LEU A 98 -10.54 3.62 -7.33
CA LEU A 98 -10.00 2.74 -8.36
C LEU A 98 -10.72 1.41 -8.26
N LYS A 99 -11.64 1.14 -9.19
CA LYS A 99 -12.23 -0.18 -9.29
C LYS A 99 -11.19 -1.15 -9.88
N VAL A 100 -10.84 -2.18 -9.11
CA VAL A 100 -9.79 -3.13 -9.46
C VAL A 100 -10.39 -4.50 -9.69
N GLU A 101 -10.49 -4.87 -10.96
CA GLU A 101 -10.93 -6.21 -11.34
C GLU A 101 -9.69 -7.06 -11.53
N ILE A 102 -9.50 -8.05 -10.67
CA ILE A 102 -8.41 -9.02 -10.75
C ILE A 102 -9.01 -10.34 -11.19
N ILE A 103 -8.56 -10.80 -12.34
CA ILE A 103 -9.00 -12.07 -12.90
C ILE A 103 -8.17 -13.16 -12.24
N SER A 104 -8.82 -14.01 -11.43
CA SER A 104 -8.17 -15.22 -10.92
C SER A 104 -7.90 -16.16 -12.09
N GLN A 105 -6.71 -16.79 -12.12
CA GLN A 105 -6.37 -17.74 -13.19
C GLN A 105 -7.01 -19.12 -12.99
N ASP A 106 -7.43 -19.44 -11.76
CA ASP A 106 -7.85 -20.79 -11.38
C ASP A 106 -9.37 -20.96 -11.29
N ARG A 107 -10.13 -19.87 -11.41
CA ARG A 107 -11.60 -19.89 -11.43
C ARG A 107 -12.05 -18.80 -12.39
N ASP A 108 -13.09 -19.07 -13.19
CA ASP A 108 -13.86 -18.05 -13.93
C ASP A 108 -14.57 -17.04 -12.99
N GLU A 109 -14.05 -16.84 -11.78
CA GLU A 109 -14.46 -15.84 -10.81
C GLU A 109 -13.62 -14.59 -11.04
N VAL A 110 -14.27 -13.54 -11.52
CA VAL A 110 -13.69 -12.18 -11.51
C VAL A 110 -13.68 -11.72 -10.06
N LEU A 111 -12.50 -11.71 -9.44
CA LEU A 111 -12.33 -11.13 -8.11
C LEU A 111 -12.44 -9.62 -8.25
N GLN A 112 -13.58 -9.08 -7.83
CA GLN A 112 -13.81 -7.64 -7.81
C GLN A 112 -13.39 -7.10 -6.44
N GLY A 113 -12.17 -6.59 -6.35
CA GLY A 113 -11.73 -5.74 -5.24
C GLY A 113 -12.01 -4.27 -5.55
N ARG A 114 -12.22 -3.45 -4.53
CA ARG A 114 -12.16 -2.00 -4.69
C ARG A 114 -10.83 -1.54 -4.10
N ILE A 115 -10.04 -0.81 -4.87
CA ILE A 115 -8.90 -0.12 -4.31
C ILE A 115 -9.37 1.30 -4.01
N ASP A 116 -9.41 1.61 -2.73
CA ASP A 116 -9.60 2.97 -2.25
C ASP A 116 -8.19 3.56 -2.17
N ALA A 117 -7.77 4.16 -3.28
CA ALA A 117 -6.50 4.86 -3.35
C ALA A 117 -6.62 6.19 -2.61
N LEU A 118 -5.71 6.37 -1.66
CA LEU A 118 -5.65 7.48 -0.73
C LEU A 118 -4.35 8.24 -1.01
N VAL A 119 -4.44 9.31 -1.79
CA VAL A 119 -3.23 10.11 -2.09
C VAL A 119 -2.88 10.93 -0.87
N VAL A 120 -1.69 10.72 -0.30
CA VAL A 120 -1.22 11.42 0.90
C VAL A 120 0.10 12.12 0.55
N GLN A 121 -0.01 13.37 0.07
CA GLN A 121 1.10 14.20 -0.43
C GLN A 121 1.59 13.76 -1.82
N GLU A 122 1.83 14.69 -2.74
CA GLU A 122 2.14 14.45 -4.18
C GLU A 122 3.35 13.51 -4.46
N GLN A 123 4.10 13.11 -3.43
CA GLN A 123 5.25 12.21 -3.49
C GLN A 123 5.05 10.86 -2.77
N PHE A 124 3.99 10.70 -1.97
CA PHE A 124 3.69 9.47 -1.22
C PHE A 124 2.24 9.00 -1.46
N TRP A 125 2.09 7.75 -1.88
CA TRP A 125 0.79 7.17 -2.24
C TRP A 125 0.41 6.13 -1.21
N VAL A 126 -0.75 6.26 -0.59
CA VAL A 126 -1.31 5.20 0.25
C VAL A 126 -2.41 4.52 -0.54
N VAL A 127 -2.33 3.22 -0.68
CA VAL A 127 -3.30 2.43 -1.41
C VAL A 127 -3.91 1.45 -0.45
N VAL A 128 -5.16 1.72 -0.08
CA VAL A 128 -5.94 0.83 0.75
C VAL A 128 -6.72 -0.10 -0.18
N ILE A 129 -6.51 -1.40 -0.03
CA ILE A 129 -7.29 -2.40 -0.73
C ILE A 129 -8.47 -2.78 0.15
N GLU A 130 -9.66 -2.50 -0.35
CA GLU A 130 -10.91 -3.01 0.20
C GLU A 130 -11.30 -4.28 -0.59
N SER A 131 -11.06 -5.43 0.03
CA SER A 131 -11.44 -6.72 -0.54
C SER A 131 -12.51 -7.36 0.33
N LYS A 132 -13.58 -7.84 -0.32
CA LYS A 132 -14.61 -8.67 0.31
C LYS A 132 -14.11 -10.06 0.68
N GLU A 133 -13.00 -10.49 0.07
CA GLU A 133 -12.38 -11.77 0.34
C GLU A 133 -11.29 -11.63 1.39
N TYR A 134 -11.47 -12.33 2.51
CA TYR A 134 -10.46 -12.57 3.52
C TYR A 134 -9.22 -13.24 2.90
N GLY A 135 -8.02 -12.78 3.27
CA GLY A 135 -6.76 -13.33 2.75
C GLY A 135 -6.37 -12.83 1.35
N PHE A 136 -6.98 -11.75 0.86
CA PHE A 136 -6.55 -11.10 -0.37
C PHE A 136 -5.12 -10.56 -0.22
N SER A 137 -4.17 -11.14 -0.96
CA SER A 137 -2.78 -10.70 -0.89
C SER A 137 -2.57 -9.33 -1.53
N VAL A 138 -1.95 -8.41 -0.78
CA VAL A 138 -1.63 -7.06 -1.26
C VAL A 138 -0.72 -7.05 -2.50
N ALA A 139 0.06 -8.12 -2.70
CA ALA A 139 0.93 -8.29 -3.86
C ALA A 139 0.16 -8.29 -5.20
N ARG A 140 -1.10 -8.73 -5.20
CA ARG A 140 -1.94 -8.77 -6.41
C ARG A 140 -2.35 -7.37 -6.89
N ALA A 141 -2.34 -6.38 -6.01
CA ALA A 141 -2.67 -4.99 -6.35
C ALA A 141 -1.47 -4.19 -6.89
N VAL A 142 -0.25 -4.74 -6.83
CA VAL A 142 0.97 -4.04 -7.27
C VAL A 142 0.88 -3.54 -8.71
N PRO A 143 0.43 -4.33 -9.72
CA PRO A 143 0.38 -3.85 -11.09
C PRO A 143 -0.50 -2.61 -11.26
N GLN A 144 -1.68 -2.61 -10.64
CA GLN A 144 -2.63 -1.50 -10.75
C GLN A 144 -2.19 -0.28 -9.96
N THR A 145 -1.60 -0.50 -8.78
CA THR A 145 -1.00 0.57 -7.99
C THR A 145 0.11 1.28 -8.76
N LEU A 146 1.03 0.53 -9.36
CA LEU A 146 2.09 1.10 -10.19
C LEU A 146 1.55 1.87 -11.40
N ALA A 147 0.52 1.34 -12.07
CA ALA A 147 -0.13 2.03 -13.18
C ALA A 147 -0.73 3.38 -12.74
N TYR A 148 -1.31 3.43 -11.54
CA TYR A 148 -1.85 4.65 -10.98
C TYR A 148 -0.74 5.64 -10.59
N MET A 149 0.31 5.17 -9.90
CA MET A 149 1.47 6.00 -9.56
C MET A 149 2.20 6.56 -10.80
N MET A 150 2.18 5.85 -11.93
CA MET A 150 2.70 6.36 -13.21
C MET A 150 1.88 7.54 -13.77
N GLY A 151 0.63 7.70 -13.35
CA GLY A 151 -0.22 8.85 -13.64
C GLY A 151 0.09 10.10 -12.81
N ASN A 152 1.03 10.03 -11.85
CA ASN A 152 1.43 11.18 -11.03
C ASN A 152 1.85 12.37 -11.93
N PRO A 153 1.22 13.55 -11.80
CA PRO A 153 1.56 14.73 -12.62
C PRO A 153 2.96 15.31 -12.32
N HIS A 154 3.62 14.89 -11.24
CA HIS A 154 4.96 15.35 -10.83
C HIS A 154 6.03 14.27 -11.05
N PRO A 155 6.46 14.01 -12.30
CA PRO A 155 7.38 12.93 -12.65
C PRO A 155 8.80 13.12 -12.11
N GLU A 156 9.21 14.35 -11.84
CA GLU A 156 10.57 14.71 -11.44
C GLU A 156 10.96 14.24 -10.03
N ASN A 157 10.00 13.81 -9.20
CA ASN A 157 10.25 13.36 -7.85
C ASN A 157 10.18 11.84 -7.72
N GLN A 158 11.12 11.30 -6.95
CA GLN A 158 11.02 9.94 -6.45
C GLN A 158 9.69 9.77 -5.73
N THR A 159 8.92 8.78 -6.17
CA THR A 159 7.57 8.53 -5.68
C THR A 159 7.57 7.25 -4.87
N PHE A 160 6.93 7.29 -3.70
CA PHE A 160 6.77 6.11 -2.85
C PHE A 160 5.31 5.72 -2.76
N GLY A 161 5.06 4.44 -2.50
CA GLY A 161 3.73 3.90 -2.28
C GLY A 161 3.71 2.94 -1.11
N MET A 162 2.57 2.83 -0.43
CA MET A 162 2.24 1.75 0.47
C MET A 162 0.94 1.11 0.00
N ILE A 163 0.90 -0.21 -0.10
CA ILE A 163 -0.33 -0.97 -0.33
C ILE A 163 -0.66 -1.72 0.95
N THR A 164 -1.90 -1.63 1.42
CA THR A 164 -2.37 -2.35 2.60
C THR A 164 -3.81 -2.82 2.48
N ASN A 165 -4.13 -3.96 3.07
CA ASN A 165 -5.49 -4.45 3.31
C ASN A 165 -5.84 -4.42 4.82
N GLY A 166 -5.04 -3.72 5.64
CA GLY A 166 -5.11 -3.74 7.10
C GLY A 166 -4.29 -4.86 7.76
N GLU A 167 -4.21 -6.04 7.15
CA GLU A 167 -3.37 -7.14 7.67
C GLU A 167 -1.93 -7.06 7.18
N GLU A 168 -1.78 -6.87 5.88
CA GLU A 168 -0.51 -6.89 5.16
C GLU A 168 -0.13 -5.48 4.69
N TYR A 169 1.17 -5.26 4.56
CA TYR A 169 1.75 -4.01 4.09
C TYR A 169 2.91 -4.31 3.14
N ILE A 170 2.91 -3.67 1.98
CA ILE A 170 4.04 -3.68 1.04
C ILE A 170 4.30 -2.26 0.56
N PHE A 171 5.58 -1.88 0.55
CA PHE A 171 6.01 -0.57 0.09
C PHE A 171 6.55 -0.65 -1.33
N ILE A 172 6.40 0.45 -2.06
CA ILE A 172 6.81 0.62 -3.44
C ILE A 172 7.70 1.85 -3.52
N LYS A 173 8.81 1.74 -4.24
CA LYS A 173 9.58 2.89 -4.75
C LYS A 173 9.44 2.92 -6.25
N LEU A 174 9.10 4.09 -6.80
CA LEU A 174 8.97 4.35 -8.22
C LEU A 174 9.88 5.51 -8.60
N ASN A 175 10.81 5.23 -9.52
CA ASN A 175 11.68 6.23 -10.13
C ASN A 175 11.31 6.35 -11.61
N ARG A 176 11.03 7.58 -12.05
CA ARG A 176 10.74 7.90 -13.44
C ARG A 176 11.96 8.56 -14.07
N GLY A 177 12.33 8.12 -15.27
CA GLY A 177 13.53 8.54 -15.98
C GLY A 177 13.49 8.07 -17.44
N GLU A 178 14.64 7.90 -18.08
CA GLU A 178 14.71 7.32 -19.44
C GLU A 178 14.10 5.90 -19.49
N ILE A 179 14.40 5.10 -18.45
CA ILE A 179 13.74 3.83 -18.18
C ILE A 179 13.09 3.95 -16.81
N ASN A 180 11.77 3.74 -16.76
CA ASN A 180 11.05 3.79 -15.50
C ASN A 180 11.35 2.52 -14.69
N GLN A 181 11.61 2.66 -13.39
CA GLN A 181 11.98 1.56 -12.52
C GLN A 181 11.15 1.55 -11.23
N TYR A 182 10.82 0.36 -10.75
CA TYR A 182 10.22 0.18 -9.44
C TYR A 182 10.93 -0.87 -8.58
N GLY A 183 10.81 -0.71 -7.27
CA GLY A 183 11.25 -1.65 -6.25
C GLY A 183 10.12 -1.93 -5.27
N LEU A 184 10.16 -3.11 -4.64
CA LEU A 184 9.21 -3.52 -3.61
C LEU A 184 9.99 -3.82 -2.33
N SER A 185 9.40 -3.51 -1.17
CA SER A 185 9.88 -4.03 0.11
C SER A 185 9.54 -5.50 0.29
N ASP A 186 10.02 -6.09 1.38
CA ASP A 186 9.42 -7.31 1.92
C ASP A 186 7.95 -7.07 2.33
N LEU A 187 7.21 -8.18 2.48
CA LEU A 187 5.83 -8.18 2.94
C LEU A 187 5.80 -8.15 4.46
N PHE A 188 5.24 -7.10 5.03
CA PHE A 188 4.99 -7.00 6.47
C PHE A 188 3.56 -7.44 6.78
N SER A 189 3.35 -8.08 7.93
CA SER A 189 2.03 -8.57 8.33
C SER A 189 1.77 -8.39 9.83
N LEU A 190 0.51 -8.09 10.17
CA LEU A 190 -0.03 -8.04 11.53
C LEU A 190 0.10 -9.39 12.25
N SER A 191 -0.19 -10.48 11.53
CA SER A 191 -0.28 -11.85 12.07
C SER A 191 1.10 -12.50 12.25
N ASN A 192 2.17 -11.88 11.74
CA ASN A 192 3.52 -12.40 11.94
C ASN A 192 3.95 -12.24 13.41
N SER A 193 4.28 -13.37 14.05
CA SER A 193 4.54 -13.45 15.50
C SER A 193 6.02 -13.29 15.87
N ARG A 194 6.94 -13.50 14.92
CA ARG A 194 8.39 -13.50 15.17
C ARG A 194 9.01 -12.11 15.07
N ASN A 195 8.58 -11.33 14.08
CA ASN A 195 8.99 -9.96 13.86
C ASN A 195 7.73 -9.12 13.97
N ASN A 196 7.76 -8.04 14.74
CA ASN A 196 6.58 -7.20 14.92
C ASN A 196 6.33 -6.40 13.63
N GLY A 197 5.80 -7.06 12.60
CA GLY A 197 5.73 -6.55 11.23
C GLY A 197 4.96 -5.25 11.11
N LEU A 198 3.99 -5.02 11.99
CA LEU A 198 3.29 -3.74 12.06
C LEU A 198 4.19 -2.60 12.54
N ASN A 199 5.07 -2.85 13.51
CA ASN A 199 6.06 -1.87 13.94
C ASN A 199 7.05 -1.58 12.81
N GLU A 200 7.57 -2.61 12.15
CA GLU A 200 8.49 -2.44 11.03
C GLU A 200 7.84 -1.63 9.89
N ALA A 201 6.61 -1.96 9.52
CA ALA A 201 5.84 -1.19 8.55
C ALA A 201 5.67 0.28 8.97
N MET A 202 5.39 0.54 10.25
CA MET A 202 5.30 1.91 10.77
C MET A 202 6.64 2.66 10.66
N GLN A 203 7.76 2.01 10.96
CA GLN A 203 9.07 2.63 10.84
C GLN A 203 9.43 2.96 9.38
N VAL A 204 9.14 2.04 8.46
CA VAL A 204 9.30 2.28 7.02
C VAL A 204 8.44 3.46 6.59
N LEU A 205 7.17 3.49 7.00
CA LEU A 205 6.28 4.61 6.67
C LEU A 205 6.84 5.95 7.17
N LYS A 206 7.23 6.05 8.44
CA LYS A 206 7.82 7.28 9.02
C LYS A 206 9.06 7.74 8.24
N ARG A 207 9.89 6.80 7.80
CA ARG A 207 11.07 7.09 6.97
C ARG A 207 10.69 7.67 5.62
N LEU A 208 9.66 7.12 4.97
CA LEU A 208 9.23 7.53 3.63
C LEU A 208 8.46 8.84 3.60
N THR A 209 7.68 9.13 4.64
CA THR A 209 6.92 10.39 4.75
C THR A 209 7.76 11.55 5.29
N LYS A 210 9.00 11.30 5.71
CA LYS A 210 9.95 12.30 6.27
C LYS A 210 9.31 13.15 7.38
N TRP A 211 8.76 12.48 8.39
CA TRP A 211 8.28 13.15 9.59
C TRP A 211 9.47 13.76 10.36
N ASN A 212 9.44 15.09 10.55
CA ASN A 212 10.22 15.80 11.58
C ASN A 212 9.29 16.08 12.76
#